data_AF-A0A973X3K0-F1
#
_entry.id   AF-A0A973X3K0-F1
#
_cell.length_a   1.000
_cell.length_b   1.000
_cell.length_c   1.000
_cell.angle_alpha   90.00
_cell.angle_beta   90.00
_cell.angle_gamma   90.00
#
_symmetry.space_group_name_H-M   'P 1'
#
loop_
_entity.id
_entity.type
_entity.pdbx_description
1 polymer ?
#
loop_
_entity_poly.entity_id
_entity_poly.type
_entity_poly.pdbx_seq_one_letter_code
_entity_poly.pdbx_strand_id
1 'polypeptide(L)'
;MRATVKTAFRIKSLMAAVVTTLAVPLATGARAADLPAEFSGFWIAAGASGNQCRKDDIKDEKNDIAIDRVMSVAPGTVTYYETNCKLTSVKPLRHLNSSDRIEVNAQAELACSGEGSSWQATEIWHVETIDNKKVAVVTALKQSNYRDERGRKQNTPSLVTTSVYFECK
;
A
#
# COMPACT_ATOMS: atom_id res chain seq x y z
N MET A 1 30.86 41.42 -83.61
CA MET A 1 31.60 40.35 -82.91
C MET A 1 31.55 40.63 -81.41
N ARG A 2 31.16 39.64 -80.59
CA ARG A 2 31.32 39.56 -79.11
C ARG A 2 30.55 40.63 -78.30
N ALA A 3 29.99 40.38 -77.12
CA ALA A 3 29.81 39.18 -76.30
C ALA A 3 28.69 39.45 -75.27
N THR A 4 28.08 38.36 -74.85
CA THR A 4 27.15 38.13 -73.73
C THR A 4 27.68 38.60 -72.38
N VAL A 5 26.83 39.07 -71.47
CA VAL A 5 26.88 38.73 -70.02
C VAL A 5 25.46 38.69 -69.42
N LYS A 6 25.15 37.57 -68.77
CA LYS A 6 23.95 37.30 -67.95
C LYS A 6 24.25 37.68 -66.49
N THR A 7 23.26 38.20 -65.76
CA THR A 7 23.29 38.12 -64.28
C THR A 7 21.88 37.90 -63.71
N ALA A 8 21.82 36.99 -62.75
CA ALA A 8 20.64 36.34 -62.22
C ALA A 8 20.04 37.07 -61.00
N PHE A 9 18.74 36.90 -60.77
CA PHE A 9 18.12 37.16 -59.46
C PHE A 9 17.45 35.87 -58.97
N ARG A 10 17.97 35.31 -57.88
CA ARG A 10 17.42 34.14 -57.18
C ARG A 10 16.35 34.60 -56.19
N ILE A 11 15.15 34.04 -56.32
CA ILE A 11 14.02 34.22 -55.39
C ILE A 11 14.32 33.43 -54.11
N LYS A 12 14.27 34.10 -52.95
CA LYS A 12 14.46 33.51 -51.62
C LYS A 12 13.20 32.73 -51.22
N SER A 13 13.37 31.44 -50.92
CA SER A 13 12.32 30.59 -50.34
C SER A 13 12.06 30.97 -48.88
N LEU A 14 10.78 31.22 -48.53
CA LEU A 14 10.31 31.28 -47.15
C LEU A 14 10.21 29.86 -46.59
N MET A 15 10.94 29.56 -45.51
CA MET A 15 10.69 28.36 -44.71
C MET A 15 9.56 28.63 -43.72
N ALA A 16 8.49 27.84 -43.79
CA ALA A 16 7.46 27.77 -42.75
C ALA A 16 7.98 26.92 -41.58
N ALA A 17 8.06 27.52 -40.39
CA ALA A 17 8.38 26.80 -39.17
C ALA A 17 7.13 26.07 -38.65
N VAL A 18 7.11 24.75 -38.80
CA VAL A 18 6.11 23.87 -38.16
C VAL A 18 6.47 23.75 -36.68
N VAL A 19 5.68 24.37 -35.81
CA VAL A 19 5.79 24.20 -34.35
C VAL A 19 5.09 22.89 -33.98
N THR A 20 5.86 21.82 -33.83
CA THR A 20 5.41 20.55 -33.25
C THR A 20 5.34 20.70 -31.73
N THR A 21 4.13 20.87 -31.18
CA THR A 21 3.87 20.76 -29.75
C THR A 21 4.01 19.30 -29.30
N LEU A 22 5.18 18.96 -28.77
CA LEU A 22 5.41 17.70 -28.08
C LEU A 22 4.56 17.68 -26.80
N ALA A 23 3.47 16.91 -26.81
CA ALA A 23 2.72 16.57 -25.61
C ALA A 23 3.63 15.73 -24.71
N VAL A 24 4.15 16.33 -23.63
CA VAL A 24 4.86 15.61 -22.57
C VAL A 24 3.81 14.84 -21.77
N PRO A 25 3.81 13.50 -21.76
CA PRO A 25 2.94 12.76 -20.84
C PRO A 25 3.42 13.06 -19.42
N LEU A 26 2.61 13.79 -18.67
CA LEU A 26 2.76 13.88 -17.21
C LEU A 26 2.51 12.48 -16.67
N ALA A 27 3.60 11.74 -16.43
CA ALA A 27 3.56 10.51 -15.66
C ALA A 27 3.11 10.88 -14.25
N THR A 28 1.80 10.77 -14.00
CA THR A 28 1.23 10.73 -12.66
C THR A 28 1.71 9.43 -12.03
N GLY A 29 2.90 9.46 -11.43
CA GLY A 29 3.40 8.35 -10.63
C GLY A 29 2.33 8.01 -9.60
N ALA A 30 1.76 6.81 -9.69
CA ALA A 30 0.84 6.30 -8.71
C ALA A 30 1.58 6.31 -7.37
N ARG A 31 1.22 7.25 -6.48
CA ARG A 31 1.71 7.23 -5.11
C ARG A 31 1.20 5.94 -4.48
N ALA A 32 2.09 5.19 -3.85
CA ALA A 32 1.70 4.05 -3.05
C ALA A 32 0.64 4.50 -2.04
N ALA A 33 -0.42 3.70 -1.86
CA ALA A 33 -1.43 4.01 -0.86
C ALA A 33 -0.85 3.69 0.51
N ASP A 34 -0.80 4.68 1.40
CA ASP A 34 -0.27 4.51 2.75
C ASP A 34 -1.42 4.52 3.77
N LEU A 35 -1.31 3.66 4.78
CA LEU A 35 -2.12 3.80 5.99
C LEU A 35 -1.70 5.08 6.74
N PRO A 36 -2.61 5.70 7.52
CA PRO A 36 -2.24 6.77 8.44
C PRO A 36 -1.06 6.38 9.36
N ALA A 37 -0.26 7.37 9.76
CA ALA A 37 0.98 7.14 10.50
C ALA A 37 0.76 6.42 11.84
N GLU A 38 -0.43 6.56 12.42
CA GLU A 38 -0.87 5.93 13.66
C GLU A 38 -0.87 4.40 13.57
N PHE A 39 -1.00 3.83 12.37
CA PHE A 39 -0.92 2.38 12.14
C PHE A 39 0.51 1.87 11.96
N SER A 40 1.49 2.75 11.73
CA SER A 40 2.86 2.33 11.43
C SER A 40 3.55 1.73 12.66
N GLY A 41 4.24 0.61 12.49
CA GLY A 41 4.97 -0.05 13.57
C GLY A 41 4.82 -1.56 13.58
N PHE A 42 5.19 -2.16 14.72
CA PHE A 42 5.03 -3.58 14.99
C PHE A 42 3.85 -3.77 15.93
N TRP A 43 3.06 -4.80 15.66
CA TRP A 43 1.83 -5.10 16.35
C TRP A 43 1.81 -6.59 16.65
N ILE A 44 1.35 -6.97 17.85
CA ILE A 44 1.16 -8.37 18.23
C ILE A 44 -0.32 -8.68 18.35
N ALA A 45 -0.76 -9.77 17.73
CA ALA A 45 -2.14 -10.22 17.86
C ALA A 45 -2.44 -10.51 19.34
N ALA A 46 -3.58 -10.02 19.84
CA ALA A 46 -4.04 -10.26 21.20
C ALA A 46 -4.21 -11.77 21.45
N GLY A 47 -3.76 -12.27 22.60
CA GLY A 47 -3.97 -13.66 23.01
C GLY A 47 -4.23 -13.80 24.51
N ALA A 48 -4.44 -15.04 24.94
CA ALA A 48 -4.83 -15.38 26.32
C ALA A 48 -3.75 -15.06 27.37
N SER A 49 -2.48 -14.98 26.97
CA SER A 49 -1.34 -14.62 27.82
C SER A 49 -0.24 -13.94 26.99
N GLY A 50 0.47 -12.96 27.57
CA GLY A 50 1.68 -12.39 26.99
C GLY A 50 1.47 -11.35 25.87
N ASN A 51 0.67 -10.31 26.11
CA ASN A 51 0.49 -9.19 25.15
C ASN A 51 1.58 -8.11 25.28
N GLN A 52 2.78 -8.48 25.76
CA GLN A 52 3.94 -7.60 25.81
C GLN A 52 4.93 -8.08 24.77
N CYS A 53 5.14 -7.30 23.72
CA CYS A 53 6.22 -7.48 22.77
C CYS A 53 7.09 -6.23 22.79
N ARG A 54 8.42 -6.43 22.87
CA ARG A 54 9.36 -5.39 22.48
C ARG A 54 9.76 -5.58 21.04
N LYS A 55 10.06 -4.48 20.35
CA LYS A 55 10.55 -4.55 18.96
C LYS A 55 11.82 -5.42 18.82
N ASP A 56 12.67 -5.43 19.84
CA ASP A 56 13.90 -6.24 19.85
C ASP A 56 13.61 -7.73 20.05
N ASP A 57 12.50 -8.08 20.70
CA ASP A 57 12.13 -9.48 20.95
C ASP A 57 11.75 -10.21 19.65
N ILE A 58 11.27 -9.47 18.65
CA ILE A 58 10.85 -9.99 17.33
C ILE A 58 12.05 -10.48 16.50
N LYS A 59 13.27 -10.04 16.84
CA LYS A 59 14.50 -10.37 16.10
C LYS A 59 15.26 -11.55 16.67
N ASP A 60 14.87 -12.04 17.84
CA ASP A 60 15.56 -13.13 18.51
C ASP A 60 14.68 -14.39 18.41
N GLU A 61 15.11 -15.34 17.57
CA GLU A 61 14.46 -16.65 17.39
C GLU A 61 14.34 -17.44 18.72
N LYS A 62 15.00 -17.00 19.78
CA LYS A 62 14.99 -17.61 21.12
C LYS A 62 13.88 -17.10 22.04
N ASN A 63 13.12 -16.09 21.64
CA ASN A 63 12.03 -15.56 22.48
C ASN A 63 10.71 -16.30 22.19
N ASP A 64 9.96 -16.61 23.25
CA ASP A 64 8.66 -17.32 23.22
C ASP A 64 7.53 -16.52 22.52
N ILE A 65 7.84 -15.39 21.88
CA ILE A 65 6.87 -14.67 21.06
C ILE A 65 6.74 -15.43 19.74
N ALA A 66 5.62 -16.14 19.56
CA ALA A 66 5.29 -16.75 18.29
C ALA A 66 5.28 -15.67 17.19
N ILE A 67 6.29 -15.68 16.33
CA ILE A 67 6.49 -14.70 15.24
C ILE A 67 5.25 -14.68 14.32
N ASP A 68 4.55 -15.80 14.22
CA ASP A 68 3.26 -15.99 13.54
C ASP A 68 2.18 -14.99 13.97
N ARG A 69 2.33 -14.36 15.14
CA ARG A 69 1.37 -13.40 15.72
C ARG A 69 1.76 -11.95 15.49
N VAL A 70 2.89 -11.68 14.85
CA VAL A 70 3.40 -10.32 14.64
C VAL A 70 2.96 -9.79 13.27
N MET A 71 2.49 -8.55 13.28
CA MET A 71 2.18 -7.75 12.10
C MET A 71 3.10 -6.52 12.07
N SER A 72 3.75 -6.26 10.95
CA SER A 72 4.54 -5.06 10.69
C SER A 72 3.84 -4.20 9.65
N VAL A 73 3.64 -2.92 9.96
CA VAL A 73 3.04 -1.93 9.07
C VAL A 73 4.10 -0.89 8.71
N ALA A 74 4.37 -0.76 7.41
CA ALA A 74 5.31 0.19 6.84
C ALA A 74 4.63 0.94 5.67
N PRO A 75 5.25 2.00 5.12
CA PRO A 75 4.71 2.67 3.94
C PRO A 75 4.40 1.68 2.81
N GLY A 76 3.17 1.73 2.30
CA GLY A 76 2.66 0.89 1.22
C GLY A 76 2.55 -0.60 1.51
N THR A 77 2.90 -1.09 2.71
CA THR A 77 3.04 -2.53 2.97
C THR A 77 2.62 -2.95 4.37
N VAL A 78 1.99 -4.13 4.45
CA VAL A 78 1.66 -4.83 5.69
C VAL A 78 2.27 -6.22 5.59
N THR A 79 3.06 -6.63 6.57
CA THR A 79 3.75 -7.92 6.59
C THR A 79 3.37 -8.71 7.84
N TYR A 80 3.05 -9.97 7.65
CA TYR A 80 2.93 -11.01 8.67
C TYR A 80 4.06 -12.03 8.44
N TYR A 81 4.24 -13.00 9.34
CA TYR A 81 5.35 -13.96 9.27
C TYR A 81 5.53 -14.62 7.89
N GLU A 82 4.47 -15.18 7.32
CA GLU A 82 4.50 -15.86 6.01
C GLU A 82 3.72 -15.14 4.91
N THR A 83 3.24 -13.92 5.18
CA THR A 83 2.38 -13.17 4.26
C THR A 83 2.87 -11.73 4.11
N ASN A 84 3.00 -11.26 2.87
CA ASN A 84 3.25 -9.86 2.56
C ASN A 84 2.08 -9.29 1.74
N CYS A 85 1.59 -8.13 2.14
CA CYS A 85 0.51 -7.42 1.49
C CYS A 85 0.96 -6.01 1.08
N LYS A 86 0.73 -5.66 -0.19
CA LYS A 86 0.87 -4.28 -0.69
C LYS A 86 -0.45 -3.56 -0.58
N LEU A 87 -0.43 -2.35 -0.03
CA LEU A 87 -1.57 -1.45 -0.01
C LEU A 87 -1.79 -0.88 -1.42
N THR A 88 -2.92 -1.22 -2.03
CA THR A 88 -3.31 -0.74 -3.36
C THR A 88 -4.27 0.43 -3.29
N SER A 89 -5.06 0.54 -2.21
CA SER A 89 -5.92 1.69 -1.94
C SER A 89 -6.09 1.86 -0.43
N VAL A 90 -6.11 3.11 0.03
CA VAL A 90 -6.45 3.45 1.41
C VAL A 90 -7.42 4.62 1.37
N LYS A 91 -8.56 4.47 2.03
CA LYS A 91 -9.60 5.48 2.15
C LYS A 91 -9.81 5.77 3.63
N PRO A 92 -9.61 7.01 4.10
CA PRO A 92 -9.97 7.35 5.46
C PRO A 92 -11.48 7.17 5.63
N LEU A 93 -11.87 6.45 6.68
CA LEU A 93 -13.28 6.36 7.07
C LEU A 93 -13.54 7.53 8.02
N ARG A 94 -14.64 8.26 7.80
CA ARG A 94 -14.95 9.47 8.57
C ARG A 94 -14.98 9.13 10.07
N HIS A 95 -14.26 9.93 10.86
CA HIS A 95 -14.50 10.01 12.30
C HIS A 95 -15.97 10.41 12.52
N LEU A 96 -16.67 9.75 13.44
CA LEU A 96 -18.00 10.18 13.86
C LEU A 96 -17.96 11.62 14.44
N ASN A 97 -16.79 12.03 14.93
CA ASN A 97 -16.49 13.38 15.38
C ASN A 97 -15.14 13.83 14.81
N SER A 98 -15.12 14.91 14.00
CA SER A 98 -13.89 15.45 13.39
C SER A 98 -12.87 16.01 14.39
N SER A 99 -13.26 16.15 15.65
CA SER A 99 -12.37 16.59 16.74
C SER A 99 -11.74 15.41 17.48
N ASP A 100 -12.19 14.18 17.22
CA ASP A 100 -11.72 12.99 17.90
C ASP A 100 -10.42 12.49 17.26
N ARG A 101 -9.32 12.64 18.00
CA ARG A 101 -7.99 12.17 17.62
C ARG A 101 -7.65 10.81 18.24
N ILE A 102 -8.56 10.26 19.05
CA ILE A 102 -8.34 9.02 19.79
C ILE A 102 -8.61 7.82 18.88
N GLU A 103 -9.56 7.97 17.94
CA GLU A 103 -9.93 6.94 16.98
C GLU A 103 -9.46 7.29 15.55
N VAL A 104 -8.70 6.41 14.92
CA VAL A 104 -8.33 6.54 13.50
C VAL A 104 -8.87 5.35 12.72
N ASN A 105 -9.65 5.62 11.67
CA ASN A 105 -10.31 4.59 10.87
C ASN A 105 -9.91 4.70 9.39
N ALA A 106 -9.62 3.56 8.76
CA ALA A 106 -9.33 3.48 7.34
C ALA A 106 -9.91 2.20 6.72
N GLN A 107 -10.32 2.28 5.46
CA GLN A 107 -10.58 1.12 4.62
C GLN A 107 -9.38 0.92 3.71
N ALA A 108 -8.79 -0.28 3.75
CA ALA A 108 -7.65 -0.66 2.94
C ALA A 108 -8.03 -1.74 1.91
N GLU A 109 -7.51 -1.60 0.70
CA GLU A 109 -7.47 -2.65 -0.30
C GLU A 109 -6.02 -3.13 -0.42
N LEU A 110 -5.83 -4.43 -0.36
CA LEU A 110 -4.52 -5.06 -0.34
C LEU A 110 -4.37 -6.09 -1.46
N ALA A 111 -3.16 -6.16 -2.02
CA ALA A 111 -2.70 -7.28 -2.84
C ALA A 111 -1.69 -8.10 -2.02
N CYS A 112 -2.06 -9.32 -1.67
CA CYS A 112 -1.33 -10.17 -0.74
C CYS A 112 -0.73 -11.39 -1.43
N SER A 113 0.37 -11.88 -0.85
CA SER A 113 1.05 -13.11 -1.23
C SER A 113 1.66 -13.78 -0.01
N GLY A 114 1.53 -15.10 0.09
CA GLY A 114 2.05 -15.91 1.19
C GLY A 114 1.89 -17.39 0.87
N GLU A 115 2.81 -18.23 1.35
CA GLU A 115 2.79 -19.70 1.13
C GLU A 115 2.59 -20.12 -0.34
N GLY A 116 3.21 -19.37 -1.27
CA GLY A 116 3.05 -19.60 -2.72
C GLY A 116 1.72 -19.15 -3.31
N SER A 117 0.75 -18.72 -2.50
CA SER A 117 -0.54 -18.23 -2.97
C SER A 117 -0.57 -16.70 -3.08
N SER A 118 -1.52 -16.17 -3.85
CA SER A 118 -1.79 -14.72 -3.91
C SER A 118 -3.29 -14.45 -3.90
N TRP A 119 -3.69 -13.32 -3.33
CA TRP A 119 -5.08 -12.90 -3.24
C TRP A 119 -5.18 -11.37 -3.10
N GLN A 120 -6.40 -10.86 -3.18
CA GLN A 120 -6.74 -9.50 -2.80
C GLN A 120 -7.59 -9.51 -1.56
N ALA A 121 -7.36 -8.55 -0.67
CA ALA A 121 -8.14 -8.37 0.55
C ALA A 121 -8.74 -6.96 0.61
N THR A 122 -9.91 -6.84 1.22
CA THR A 122 -10.50 -5.57 1.63
C THR A 122 -10.69 -5.61 3.13
N GLU A 123 -10.14 -4.62 3.83
CA GLU A 123 -10.09 -4.59 5.28
C GLU A 123 -10.53 -3.23 5.81
N ILE A 124 -11.14 -3.22 6.99
CA ILE A 124 -11.33 -2.03 7.82
C ILE A 124 -10.31 -2.06 8.94
N TRP A 125 -9.57 -0.97 9.06
CA TRP A 125 -8.53 -0.75 10.05
C TRP A 125 -9.00 0.33 11.01
N HIS A 126 -8.86 0.05 12.29
CA HIS A 126 -9.19 0.95 13.38
C HIS A 126 -8.04 0.97 14.38
N VAL A 127 -7.59 2.15 14.81
CA VAL A 127 -6.64 2.30 15.92
C VAL A 127 -7.27 3.20 16.98
N GLU A 128 -7.18 2.75 18.23
CA GLU A 128 -7.61 3.50 19.41
C GLU A 128 -6.51 3.46 20.49
N THR A 129 -6.44 4.48 21.34
CA THR A 129 -5.61 4.45 22.55
C THR A 129 -6.48 4.24 23.79
N ILE A 130 -6.30 3.10 24.46
CA ILE A 130 -7.01 2.71 25.69
C ILE A 130 -5.98 2.54 26.81
N ASP A 131 -6.14 3.24 27.94
CA ASP A 131 -5.22 3.17 29.09
C ASP A 131 -3.73 3.31 28.71
N ASN A 132 -3.40 4.28 27.85
CA ASN A 132 -2.06 4.51 27.31
C ASN A 132 -1.46 3.33 26.51
N LYS A 133 -2.32 2.50 25.93
CA LYS A 133 -1.95 1.42 25.00
C LYS A 133 -2.69 1.62 23.68
N LYS A 134 -1.95 1.59 22.58
CA LYS A 134 -2.59 1.55 21.26
C LYS A 134 -3.09 0.14 20.96
N VAL A 135 -4.32 0.08 20.50
CA VAL A 135 -5.01 -1.14 20.07
C VAL A 135 -5.38 -0.95 18.62
N ALA A 136 -4.96 -1.87 17.75
CA ALA A 136 -5.41 -1.94 16.38
C ALA A 136 -6.46 -3.04 16.23
N VAL A 137 -7.58 -2.74 15.58
CA VAL A 137 -8.59 -3.71 15.19
C VAL A 137 -8.63 -3.75 13.67
N VAL A 138 -8.37 -4.93 13.10
CA VAL A 138 -8.39 -5.16 11.66
C VAL A 138 -9.51 -6.14 11.35
N THR A 139 -10.49 -5.68 10.58
CA THR A 139 -11.62 -6.50 10.12
C THR A 139 -11.49 -6.78 8.64
N ALA A 140 -11.19 -8.03 8.27
CA ALA A 140 -11.24 -8.46 6.88
C ALA A 140 -12.70 -8.59 6.44
N LEU A 141 -13.08 -7.83 5.42
CA LEU A 141 -14.45 -7.85 4.88
C LEU A 141 -14.59 -8.87 3.75
N LYS A 142 -13.55 -9.00 2.93
CA LYS A 142 -13.59 -9.80 1.71
C LYS A 142 -12.19 -10.21 1.30
N GLN A 143 -12.09 -11.46 0.85
CA GLN A 143 -10.97 -11.92 0.05
C GLN A 143 -11.45 -12.24 -1.37
N SER A 144 -10.59 -12.01 -2.36
CA SER A 144 -10.91 -12.32 -3.76
C SER A 144 -9.65 -12.60 -4.57
N ASN A 145 -9.82 -13.01 -5.83
CA ASN A 145 -8.72 -13.24 -6.76
C ASN A 145 -7.65 -14.21 -6.24
N TYR A 146 -8.08 -15.20 -5.43
CA TYR A 146 -7.18 -16.21 -4.90
C TYR A 146 -6.57 -17.05 -6.02
N ARG A 147 -5.25 -17.20 -5.99
CA ARG A 147 -4.46 -18.03 -6.90
C ARG A 147 -3.50 -18.89 -6.12
N ASP A 148 -3.42 -20.17 -6.50
CA ASP A 148 -2.47 -21.12 -5.94
C ASP A 148 -1.03 -20.87 -6.43
N GLU A 149 -0.08 -21.68 -5.95
CA GLU A 149 1.34 -21.68 -6.36
C GLU A 149 1.57 -21.82 -7.87
N ARG A 150 0.58 -22.33 -8.61
CA ARG A 150 0.63 -22.50 -10.07
C ARG A 150 -0.05 -21.34 -10.80
N GLY A 151 -0.47 -20.31 -10.08
CA GLY A 151 -1.20 -19.15 -10.59
C GLY A 151 -2.67 -19.44 -10.95
N ARG A 152 -3.18 -20.64 -10.64
CA ARG A 152 -4.54 -21.05 -11.00
C ARG A 152 -5.53 -20.44 -10.03
N LYS A 153 -6.61 -19.88 -10.58
CA LYS A 153 -7.70 -19.31 -9.79
C LYS A 153 -8.39 -20.42 -8.99
N GLN A 154 -8.57 -20.19 -7.69
CA GLN A 154 -9.32 -21.07 -6.82
C GLN A 154 -10.57 -20.35 -6.29
N ASN A 155 -11.50 -21.11 -5.74
CA ASN A 155 -12.62 -20.53 -5.00
C ASN A 155 -12.07 -19.85 -3.74
N THR A 156 -12.39 -18.56 -3.58
CA THR A 156 -11.93 -17.81 -2.41
C THR A 156 -12.89 -18.06 -1.24
N PRO A 157 -12.41 -18.55 -0.09
CA PRO A 157 -13.24 -18.59 1.10
C PRO A 157 -13.56 -17.16 1.52
N SER A 158 -14.84 -16.78 1.46
CA SER A 158 -15.29 -15.49 2.00
C SER A 158 -15.39 -15.63 3.51
N LEU A 159 -14.33 -15.24 4.21
CA LEU A 159 -14.32 -15.20 5.67
C LEU A 159 -14.22 -13.74 6.11
N VAL A 160 -15.26 -13.26 6.78
CA VAL A 160 -15.16 -12.04 7.57
C VAL A 160 -14.47 -12.42 8.87
N THR A 161 -13.30 -11.85 9.11
CA THR A 161 -12.53 -12.09 10.34
C THR A 161 -12.19 -10.76 11.00
N THR A 162 -12.09 -10.77 12.32
CA THR A 162 -11.63 -9.61 13.09
C THR A 162 -10.44 -10.05 13.94
N SER A 163 -9.35 -9.33 13.80
CA SER A 163 -8.13 -9.52 14.57
C SER A 163 -7.85 -8.26 15.38
N VAL A 164 -7.50 -8.45 16.65
CA VAL A 164 -7.13 -7.38 17.57
C VAL A 164 -5.63 -7.46 17.81
N TYR A 165 -4.94 -6.32 17.79
CA TYR A 165 -3.52 -6.22 18.01
C TYR A 165 -3.17 -5.15 19.03
N PHE A 166 -2.07 -5.36 19.74
CA PHE A 166 -1.44 -4.36 20.59
C PHE A 166 -0.14 -3.87 19.97
N GLU A 167 0.15 -2.57 20.07
CA GLU A 167 1.42 -2.00 19.62
C GLU A 167 2.59 -2.57 20.43
N CYS A 168 3.63 -3.05 19.73
CA CYS A 168 4.90 -3.42 20.35
C CYS A 168 5.71 -2.18 20.70
N LYS A 169 6.33 -2.18 21.89
CA LYS A 169 7.10 -1.04 22.40
C LYS A 169 8.60 -1.15 22.13
#